data_AF-A0A4U3AQ42-F1
#
_entry.id   AF-A0A4U3AQ42-F1
#
_cell.length_a   1.000
_cell.length_b   1.000
_cell.length_c   1.000
_cell.angle_alpha   90.00
_cell.angle_beta   90.00
_cell.angle_gamma   90.00
#
_symmetry.space_group_name_H-M   'P 1'
#
loop_
_entity.id
_entity.type
_entity.pdbx_description
1 polymer ?
#
loop_
_entity_poly.entity_id
_entity_poly.type
_entity_poly.pdbx_seq_one_letter_code
_entity_poly.pdbx_strand_id
1 'polypeptide(L)'
;TKELSDRLLDRTNLITLQKIPFCEMCMEQEKIVLQPPLKVTAGEFRISWVRNKAMIEVFSEEELELLDKLHVVLSSHDMSKGISFRCANAIATYLQNIPFQNNHSYMISREEGFDLQIKQRVLTKIRGTEMMVGSLLSEDVKRGATLLPLLQSPLANRVSTFEHSLAYIREK
;
A
#
# COMPACT_ATOMS: atom_id res chain seq x y z
N THR A 1 -19.01 -12.35 -6.64
CA THR A 1 -17.64 -12.09 -7.17
C THR A 1 -16.71 -13.14 -6.59
N LYS A 2 -15.86 -13.80 -7.40
CA LYS A 2 -14.94 -14.83 -6.89
C LYS A 2 -13.93 -14.17 -5.94
N GLU A 3 -13.80 -14.69 -4.73
CA GLU A 3 -12.80 -14.20 -3.78
C GLU A 3 -11.40 -14.64 -4.24
N LEU A 4 -10.47 -13.69 -4.27
CA LEU A 4 -9.07 -13.94 -4.60
C LEU A 4 -8.35 -14.54 -3.38
N SER A 5 -7.45 -15.49 -3.59
CA SER A 5 -6.68 -16.09 -2.49
C SER A 5 -5.65 -15.12 -1.91
N ASP A 6 -5.38 -15.22 -0.61
CA ASP A 6 -4.40 -14.34 0.06
C ASP A 6 -3.00 -14.49 -0.51
N ARG A 7 -2.64 -15.71 -0.95
CA ARG A 7 -1.36 -15.96 -1.64
C ARG A 7 -1.24 -15.19 -2.95
N LEU A 8 -2.36 -14.94 -3.64
CA LEU A 8 -2.40 -14.12 -4.85
C LEU A 8 -2.35 -12.63 -4.49
N LEU A 9 -3.06 -12.20 -3.44
CA LEU A 9 -3.05 -10.82 -2.95
C LEU A 9 -1.67 -10.39 -2.44
N ASP A 10 -0.90 -11.29 -1.83
CA ASP A 10 0.49 -11.05 -1.44
C ASP A 10 1.42 -10.77 -2.65
N ARG A 11 0.97 -11.06 -3.88
CA ARG A 11 1.78 -10.95 -5.12
C ARG A 11 1.22 -9.97 -6.13
N THR A 12 0.04 -9.40 -5.90
CA THR A 12 -0.67 -8.60 -6.89
C THR A 12 -1.21 -7.33 -6.26
N ASN A 13 -1.28 -6.25 -7.05
CA ASN A 13 -1.96 -5.03 -6.64
C ASN A 13 -3.37 -5.08 -7.23
N LEU A 14 -4.37 -4.84 -6.39
CA LEU A 14 -5.73 -4.69 -6.86
C LEU A 14 -5.93 -3.25 -7.36
N ILE A 15 -6.09 -3.10 -8.68
CA ILE A 15 -6.37 -1.81 -9.31
C ILE A 15 -7.86 -1.76 -9.63
N THR A 16 -8.56 -0.82 -9.03
CA THR A 16 -9.97 -0.53 -9.33
C THR A 16 -10.05 0.73 -10.18
N LEU A 17 -10.29 0.56 -11.48
CA LEU A 17 -10.48 1.69 -12.39
C LEU A 17 -11.86 2.30 -12.16
N GLN A 18 -11.92 3.62 -11.99
CA GLN A 18 -13.16 4.36 -11.92
C GLN A 18 -13.54 4.85 -13.33
N LYS A 19 -14.82 4.71 -13.67
CA LYS A 19 -15.34 5.20 -14.95
C LYS A 19 -15.47 6.72 -14.87
N ILE A 20 -14.82 7.43 -15.79
CA ILE A 20 -15.08 8.87 -15.97
C ILE A 20 -16.47 9.09 -16.60
N PRO A 21 -17.24 10.10 -16.15
CA PRO A 21 -18.48 10.49 -16.80
C PRO A 21 -18.25 10.86 -18.26
N PHE A 22 -19.20 10.51 -19.15
CA PHE A 22 -19.05 10.79 -20.59
C PHE A 22 -18.95 12.29 -20.91
N CYS A 23 -19.49 13.17 -20.06
CA CYS A 23 -19.36 14.62 -20.22
C CYS A 23 -17.91 15.12 -20.10
N GLU A 24 -17.04 14.39 -19.40
CA GLU A 24 -15.63 14.75 -19.22
C GLU A 24 -14.73 14.17 -20.33
N MET A 25 -15.27 13.31 -21.20
CA MET A 25 -14.51 12.61 -22.24
C MET A 25 -13.83 13.55 -23.25
N CYS A 26 -14.38 14.75 -23.49
CA CYS A 26 -13.78 15.72 -24.41
C CYS A 26 -12.47 16.31 -23.86
N MET A 27 -12.27 16.33 -22.54
CA MET A 27 -11.08 16.92 -21.91
C MET A 27 -9.80 16.08 -22.10
N GLU A 28 -9.93 14.78 -22.39
CA GLU A 28 -8.80 13.86 -22.56
C GLU A 28 -8.28 13.78 -24.00
N GLN A 29 -9.08 14.16 -25.01
CA GLN A 29 -8.68 14.00 -26.42
C GLN A 29 -7.51 14.93 -26.81
N GLU A 30 -7.24 15.99 -26.07
CA GLU A 30 -6.30 17.05 -26.46
C GLU A 30 -4.81 16.77 -26.13
N LYS A 31 -4.43 15.63 -25.55
CA LYS A 31 -3.04 15.40 -25.08
C LYS A 31 -2.39 14.08 -25.50
N ILE A 32 -2.71 13.55 -26.68
CA ILE A 32 -1.89 12.48 -27.27
C ILE A 32 -0.69 13.12 -27.97
N VAL A 33 0.27 13.62 -27.19
CA VAL A 33 1.62 13.87 -27.72
C VAL A 33 2.19 12.49 -28.04
N LEU A 34 2.30 12.16 -29.32
CA LEU A 34 3.01 10.98 -29.81
C LEU A 34 4.49 11.10 -29.44
N GLN A 35 4.82 10.75 -28.20
CA GLN A 35 6.20 10.59 -27.80
C GLN A 35 6.76 9.40 -28.57
N PRO A 36 7.97 9.53 -29.16
CA PRO A 36 8.59 8.40 -29.84
C PRO A 36 8.73 7.23 -28.85
N PRO A 37 8.56 5.97 -29.30
CA PRO A 37 8.63 4.82 -28.43
C PRO A 37 10.02 4.76 -27.79
N LEU A 38 10.03 4.90 -26.47
CA LEU A 38 11.24 4.77 -25.67
C LEU A 38 11.76 3.33 -25.79
N LYS A 39 12.90 3.15 -26.47
CA LYS A 39 13.58 1.85 -26.56
C LYS A 39 14.47 1.67 -25.34
N VAL A 40 13.98 0.94 -24.34
CA VAL A 40 14.78 0.51 -23.18
C VAL A 40 14.92 -1.01 -23.22
N THR A 41 16.15 -1.50 -23.11
CA THR A 41 16.37 -2.94 -22.95
C THR A 41 16.04 -3.37 -21.52
N ALA A 42 15.64 -4.63 -21.35
CA ALA A 42 15.37 -5.15 -20.01
C ALA A 42 16.61 -5.13 -19.10
N GLY A 43 17.82 -5.18 -19.67
CA GLY A 43 19.08 -5.05 -18.95
C GLY A 43 19.29 -3.64 -18.41
N GLU A 44 19.14 -2.61 -19.26
CA GLU A 44 19.23 -1.21 -18.86
C GLU A 44 18.22 -0.90 -17.76
N PHE A 45 16.96 -1.28 -17.93
CA PHE A 45 15.93 -1.05 -16.91
C PHE A 45 16.34 -1.60 -15.53
N ARG A 46 16.82 -2.84 -15.48
CA ARG A 46 17.20 -3.48 -14.19
C ARG A 46 18.45 -2.87 -13.55
N ILE A 47 19.37 -2.35 -14.35
CA ILE A 47 20.66 -1.85 -13.86
C ILE A 47 20.59 -0.36 -13.51
N SER A 48 19.97 0.45 -14.36
CA SER A 48 20.00 1.90 -14.24
C SER A 48 18.72 2.53 -13.70
N TRP A 49 17.56 1.87 -13.84
CA TRP A 49 16.27 2.46 -13.48
C TRP A 49 15.69 1.90 -12.19
N VAL A 50 16.01 0.64 -11.86
CA VAL A 50 15.57 -0.01 -10.64
C VAL A 50 16.63 0.13 -9.55
N ARG A 51 16.22 0.73 -8.43
CA ARG A 51 16.98 0.68 -7.18
C ARG A 51 16.69 -0.64 -6.48
N ASN A 52 17.76 -1.32 -6.08
CA ASN A 52 17.70 -2.66 -5.53
C ASN A 52 18.55 -2.76 -4.25
N LYS A 53 18.20 -1.95 -3.24
CA LYS A 53 18.69 -2.12 -1.88
C LYS A 53 17.99 -3.29 -1.22
N ALA A 54 18.66 -3.90 -0.23
CA ALA A 54 18.02 -4.94 0.58
C ALA A 54 16.83 -4.34 1.35
N MET A 55 15.75 -5.12 1.52
CA MET A 55 14.52 -4.67 2.20
C MET A 55 14.80 -3.96 3.53
N ILE A 56 15.70 -4.54 4.35
CA ILE A 56 16.04 -4.01 5.67
C ILE A 56 16.74 -2.64 5.61
N GLU A 57 17.45 -2.35 4.52
CA GLU A 57 18.12 -1.07 4.30
C GLU A 57 17.18 0.01 3.76
N VAL A 58 15.99 -0.39 3.30
CA VAL A 58 15.01 0.54 2.77
C VAL A 58 14.19 1.16 3.89
N PHE A 59 13.82 0.38 4.91
CA PHE A 59 12.91 0.82 5.96
C PHE A 59 13.61 1.61 7.07
N SER A 60 12.88 2.55 7.69
CA SER A 60 13.25 3.10 8.99
C SER A 60 12.93 2.12 10.12
N GLU A 61 13.46 2.36 11.31
CA GLU A 61 13.16 1.57 12.50
C GLU A 61 11.67 1.64 12.86
N GLU A 62 11.06 2.83 12.76
CA GLU A 62 9.64 3.04 13.01
C GLU A 62 8.75 2.32 11.99
N GLU A 63 9.15 2.31 10.71
CA GLU A 63 8.44 1.56 9.66
C GLU A 63 8.47 0.05 9.94
N LEU A 64 9.62 -0.49 10.36
CA LEU A 64 9.75 -1.90 10.73
C LEU A 64 8.92 -2.25 11.97
N GLU A 65 9.02 -1.45 13.03
CA GLU A 65 8.26 -1.65 14.26
C GLU A 65 6.74 -1.59 13.98
N LEU A 66 6.31 -0.68 13.12
CA LEU A 66 4.91 -0.58 12.73
C LEU A 66 4.44 -1.79 11.91
N LEU A 67 5.26 -2.31 10.99
CA LEU A 67 4.95 -3.52 10.23
C LEU A 67 4.81 -4.74 11.14
N ASP A 68 5.66 -4.87 12.17
CA ASP A 68 5.56 -5.94 13.16
C ASP A 68 4.28 -5.83 13.99
N LYS A 69 3.92 -4.61 14.45
CA LYS A 69 2.66 -4.40 15.17
C LYS A 69 1.45 -4.69 14.30
N LEU A 70 1.47 -4.28 13.04
CA LEU A 70 0.42 -4.60 12.07
C LEU A 70 0.33 -6.12 11.85
N HIS A 71 1.46 -6.81 11.75
CA HIS A 71 1.49 -8.27 11.67
C HIS A 71 0.77 -8.90 12.85
N VAL A 72 1.13 -8.54 14.09
CA VAL A 72 0.53 -9.08 15.32
C VAL A 72 -0.99 -8.85 15.37
N VAL A 73 -1.43 -7.63 15.04
CA VAL A 73 -2.87 -7.30 15.01
C VAL A 73 -3.60 -8.17 14.00
N LEU A 74 -3.07 -8.31 12.78
CA LEU A 74 -3.71 -9.11 11.73
C LEU A 74 -3.67 -10.62 12.03
N SER A 75 -2.53 -11.13 12.47
CA SER A 75 -2.33 -12.55 12.74
C SER A 75 -3.11 -13.06 13.95
N SER A 76 -3.41 -12.18 14.91
CA SER A 76 -4.24 -12.53 16.07
C SER A 76 -5.70 -12.81 15.68
N HIS A 77 -6.17 -12.23 14.58
CA HIS A 77 -7.50 -12.48 14.04
C HIS A 77 -7.51 -13.66 13.06
N ASP A 78 -6.51 -13.70 12.17
CA ASP A 78 -6.32 -14.80 11.23
C ASP A 78 -4.83 -14.92 10.88
N MET A 79 -4.21 -16.04 11.24
CA MET A 79 -2.78 -16.30 11.00
C MET A 79 -2.39 -16.20 9.51
N SER A 80 -3.33 -16.41 8.59
CA SER A 80 -3.09 -16.30 7.15
C SER A 80 -3.04 -14.86 6.64
N LYS A 81 -3.52 -13.88 7.43
CA LYS A 81 -3.67 -12.47 7.03
C LYS A 81 -2.55 -11.56 7.47
N GLY A 82 -1.60 -12.07 8.26
CA GLY A 82 -0.43 -11.32 8.73
C GLY A 82 0.43 -10.72 7.61
N ILE A 83 1.36 -9.85 7.98
CA ILE A 83 2.36 -9.31 7.05
C ILE A 83 3.47 -10.35 6.88
N SER A 84 3.67 -10.82 5.65
CA SER A 84 4.76 -11.74 5.29
C SER A 84 5.99 -10.95 4.85
N PHE A 85 7.17 -11.57 4.91
CA PHE A 85 8.40 -10.99 4.33
C PHE A 85 8.24 -10.64 2.83
N ARG A 86 7.36 -11.34 2.10
CA ARG A 86 7.08 -11.04 0.69
C ARG A 86 6.32 -9.72 0.56
N CYS A 87 5.32 -9.52 1.41
CA CYS A 87 4.60 -8.26 1.49
C CYS A 87 5.56 -7.11 1.84
N ALA A 88 6.35 -7.25 2.91
CA ALA A 88 7.34 -6.25 3.30
C ALA A 88 8.36 -5.94 2.19
N ASN A 89 8.84 -6.96 1.47
CA ASN A 89 9.77 -6.77 0.35
C ASN A 89 9.13 -5.97 -0.79
N ALA A 90 7.85 -6.23 -1.08
CA ALA A 90 7.12 -5.51 -2.11
C ALA A 90 6.89 -4.04 -1.71
N ILE A 91 6.62 -3.77 -0.44
CA ILE A 91 6.53 -2.40 0.11
C ILE A 91 7.88 -1.70 -0.04
N ALA A 92 8.98 -2.30 0.42
CA ALA A 92 10.32 -1.76 0.28
C ALA A 92 10.69 -1.48 -1.19
N THR A 93 10.40 -2.43 -2.08
CA THR A 93 10.63 -2.28 -3.52
C THR A 93 9.89 -1.07 -4.08
N TYR A 94 8.64 -0.85 -3.65
CA TYR A 94 7.87 0.32 -4.06
C TYR A 94 8.51 1.62 -3.55
N LEU A 95 8.76 1.73 -2.24
CA LEU A 95 9.27 2.95 -1.60
C LEU A 95 10.60 3.41 -2.19
N GLN A 96 11.53 2.48 -2.44
CA GLN A 96 12.84 2.85 -2.98
C GLN A 96 12.77 3.29 -4.44
N ASN A 97 11.74 2.85 -5.19
CA ASN A 97 11.56 3.12 -6.62
C ASN A 97 10.50 4.19 -6.91
N ILE A 98 10.07 4.97 -5.90
CA ILE A 98 9.23 6.15 -6.14
C ILE A 98 10.02 7.12 -7.05
N PRO A 99 9.46 7.52 -8.22
CA PRO A 99 10.15 8.41 -9.13
C PRO A 99 10.38 9.81 -8.55
N PHE A 100 11.39 10.51 -9.06
CA PHE A 100 11.65 11.91 -8.73
C PHE A 100 10.99 12.81 -9.76
N GLN A 101 10.47 13.94 -9.29
CA GLN A 101 10.20 15.09 -10.13
C GLN A 101 11.51 15.79 -10.51
N ASN A 102 11.44 16.66 -11.52
CA ASN A 102 12.60 17.40 -12.05
C ASN A 102 13.36 18.24 -10.99
N ASN A 103 12.69 18.58 -9.89
CA ASN A 103 13.24 19.30 -8.73
C ASN A 103 13.91 18.38 -7.68
N HIS A 104 14.11 17.09 -7.98
CA HIS A 104 14.63 16.07 -7.04
C HIS A 104 13.74 15.82 -5.81
N SER A 105 12.47 16.25 -5.81
CA SER A 105 11.48 15.75 -4.84
C SER A 105 10.87 14.46 -5.35
N TYR A 106 10.43 13.59 -4.46
CA TYR A 106 9.64 12.43 -4.88
C TYR A 106 8.30 12.86 -5.49
N MET A 107 7.82 12.13 -6.51
CA MET A 107 6.48 12.35 -7.07
C MET A 107 5.36 12.03 -6.08
N ILE A 108 5.63 11.12 -5.15
CA ILE A 108 4.76 10.71 -4.04
C ILE A 108 5.62 10.79 -2.79
N SER A 109 5.16 11.41 -1.72
CA SER A 109 5.98 11.47 -0.49
C SER A 109 6.23 10.05 0.03
N ARG A 110 7.29 9.85 0.81
CA ARG A 110 7.57 8.52 1.37
C ARG A 110 6.42 8.06 2.29
N GLU A 111 5.92 8.96 3.11
CA GLU A 111 4.82 8.75 4.04
C GLU A 111 3.52 8.35 3.32
N GLU A 112 3.20 9.06 2.24
CA GLU A 112 2.05 8.76 1.37
C GLU A 112 2.25 7.44 0.64
N GLY A 113 3.46 7.19 0.12
CA GLY A 113 3.82 5.94 -0.53
C GLY A 113 3.68 4.74 0.40
N PHE A 114 4.07 4.87 1.67
CA PHE A 114 3.92 3.84 2.68
C PHE A 114 2.43 3.55 2.94
N ASP A 115 1.62 4.58 3.17
CA ASP A 115 0.18 4.45 3.37
C ASP A 115 -0.53 3.77 2.19
N LEU A 116 -0.23 4.20 0.95
CA LEU A 116 -0.75 3.56 -0.26
C LEU A 116 -0.43 2.06 -0.31
N GLN A 117 0.77 1.67 0.11
CA GLN A 117 1.13 0.26 0.17
C GLN A 117 0.40 -0.51 1.28
N ILE A 118 0.21 0.09 2.46
CA ILE A 118 -0.61 -0.50 3.53
C ILE A 118 -2.04 -0.73 3.02
N LYS A 119 -2.67 0.30 2.43
CA LYS A 119 -4.00 0.17 1.83
C LYS A 119 -4.06 -0.94 0.79
N GLN A 120 -3.16 -0.95 -0.19
CA GLN A 120 -3.24 -1.86 -1.34
C GLN A 120 -2.86 -3.30 -1.02
N ARG A 121 -1.92 -3.55 -0.10
CA ARG A 121 -1.37 -4.90 0.14
C ARG A 121 -1.77 -5.49 1.47
N VAL A 122 -2.00 -4.66 2.48
CA VAL A 122 -2.33 -5.12 3.83
C VAL A 122 -3.85 -5.13 4.01
N LEU A 123 -4.52 -4.01 3.77
CA LEU A 123 -5.96 -3.88 4.05
C LEU A 123 -6.84 -4.61 3.02
N THR A 124 -6.33 -4.89 1.82
CA THR A 124 -7.03 -5.71 0.83
C THR A 124 -7.16 -7.17 1.24
N LYS A 125 -6.35 -7.65 2.18
CA LYS A 125 -6.42 -9.01 2.75
C LYS A 125 -7.49 -9.14 3.83
N ILE A 126 -7.85 -8.04 4.49
CA ILE A 126 -8.92 -7.98 5.49
C ILE A 126 -10.26 -8.15 4.77
N ARG A 127 -10.80 -9.38 4.80
CA ARG A 127 -12.09 -9.76 4.18
C ARG A 127 -12.74 -10.79 5.08
N GLY A 128 -14.07 -10.84 5.11
CA GLY A 128 -14.83 -11.77 5.95
C GLY A 128 -16.19 -11.18 6.31
N THR A 129 -16.94 -11.89 7.15
CA THR A 129 -18.22 -11.41 7.67
C THR A 129 -18.03 -10.10 8.43
N GLU A 130 -19.00 -9.19 8.32
CA GLU A 130 -18.99 -7.88 9.00
C GLU A 130 -18.68 -7.99 10.50
N MET A 131 -19.10 -9.09 11.15
CA MET A 131 -18.80 -9.35 12.56
C MET A 131 -17.29 -9.58 12.85
N MET A 132 -16.56 -10.24 11.94
CA MET A 132 -15.13 -10.55 12.08
C MET A 132 -14.26 -9.37 11.64
N VAL A 133 -14.68 -8.68 10.57
CA VAL A 133 -14.00 -7.48 10.09
C VAL A 133 -14.25 -6.30 11.02
N GLY A 134 -15.49 -6.15 11.49
CA GLY A 134 -15.89 -5.09 12.40
C GLY A 134 -15.14 -5.12 13.73
N SER A 135 -14.81 -6.29 14.28
CA SER A 135 -13.98 -6.35 15.51
C SER A 135 -12.55 -5.86 15.29
N LEU A 136 -11.99 -6.06 14.10
CA LEU A 136 -10.63 -5.62 13.73
C LEU A 136 -10.57 -4.12 13.41
N LEU A 137 -11.67 -3.56 12.92
CA LEU A 137 -11.80 -2.16 12.50
C LEU A 137 -12.44 -1.26 13.57
N SER A 138 -12.94 -1.83 14.67
CA SER A 138 -13.62 -1.10 15.73
C SER A 138 -12.72 -0.07 16.43
N GLU A 139 -13.32 0.97 16.98
CA GLU A 139 -12.65 1.95 17.84
C GLU A 139 -12.59 1.48 19.31
N ASP A 140 -13.34 0.42 19.67
CA ASP A 140 -13.45 -0.06 21.04
C ASP A 140 -12.24 -0.92 21.47
N VAL A 141 -11.29 -0.29 22.17
CA VAL A 141 -10.07 -0.88 22.75
C VAL A 141 -10.35 -2.05 23.71
N LYS A 142 -11.59 -2.21 24.21
CA LYS A 142 -11.96 -3.24 25.20
C LYS A 142 -11.92 -4.68 24.67
N ARG A 143 -11.74 -4.92 23.36
CA ARG A 143 -11.74 -6.27 22.76
C ARG A 143 -10.38 -6.79 22.26
N GLY A 144 -9.28 -6.08 22.51
CA GLY A 144 -7.95 -6.48 22.07
C GLY A 144 -7.48 -5.72 20.83
N ALA A 145 -6.17 -5.83 20.55
CA ALA A 145 -5.42 -4.93 19.66
C ALA A 145 -6.12 -4.70 18.30
N THR A 146 -6.56 -3.46 18.09
CA THR A 146 -7.40 -3.07 16.96
C THR A 146 -6.59 -2.28 15.94
N LEU A 147 -6.95 -2.40 14.65
CA LEU A 147 -6.15 -1.84 13.55
C LEU A 147 -6.26 -0.31 13.49
N LEU A 148 -7.44 0.26 13.77
CA LEU A 148 -7.67 1.72 13.72
C LEU A 148 -6.82 2.48 14.75
N PRO A 149 -6.84 2.11 16.06
CA PRO A 149 -6.01 2.76 17.06
C PRO A 149 -4.51 2.61 16.80
N LEU A 150 -4.09 1.49 16.18
CA LEU A 150 -2.70 1.31 15.79
C LEU A 150 -2.27 2.31 14.71
N LEU A 151 -3.10 2.49 13.66
CA LEU A 151 -2.82 3.45 12.58
C LEU A 151 -2.90 4.92 13.05
N GLN A 152 -3.59 5.19 14.16
CA GLN A 152 -3.68 6.53 14.78
C GLN A 152 -2.65 6.74 15.91
N SER A 153 -1.82 5.73 16.20
CA SER A 153 -0.89 5.78 17.32
C SER A 153 0.25 6.79 17.10
N PRO A 154 0.92 7.25 18.18
CA PRO A 154 2.08 8.13 18.03
C PRO A 154 3.22 7.53 17.21
N LEU A 155 3.36 6.20 17.18
CA LEU A 155 4.33 5.51 16.32
C LEU A 155 3.91 5.63 14.85
N ALA A 156 2.64 5.33 14.54
CA ALA A 156 2.12 5.41 13.19
C ALA A 156 2.24 6.84 12.61
N ASN A 157 1.94 7.86 13.42
CA ASN A 157 2.06 9.26 13.02
C ASN A 157 3.51 9.71 12.69
N ARG A 158 4.54 8.95 13.11
CA ARG A 158 5.93 9.20 12.69
C ARG A 158 6.23 8.61 11.31
N VAL A 159 5.41 7.68 10.83
CA VAL A 159 5.58 6.98 9.56
C VAL A 159 4.68 7.57 8.48
N SER A 160 3.40 7.84 8.80
CA SER A 160 2.42 8.41 7.87
C SER A 160 1.18 8.91 8.62
N THR A 161 0.40 9.79 7.99
CA THR A 161 -0.94 10.17 8.46
C THR A 161 -2.00 9.09 8.20
N PHE A 162 -1.69 8.10 7.36
CA PHE A 162 -2.58 6.99 7.01
C PHE A 162 -3.95 7.41 6.44
N GLU A 163 -4.02 8.58 5.79
CA GLU A 163 -5.25 9.12 5.24
C GLU A 163 -5.97 8.16 4.28
N HIS A 164 -5.23 7.53 3.37
CA HIS A 164 -5.79 6.59 2.40
C HIS A 164 -6.23 5.28 3.05
N SER A 165 -5.44 4.76 4.00
CA SER A 165 -5.77 3.55 4.75
C SER A 165 -7.01 3.75 5.62
N LEU A 166 -7.10 4.87 6.35
CA LEU A 166 -8.23 5.21 7.20
C LEU A 166 -9.50 5.46 6.38
N ALA A 167 -9.40 6.16 5.24
CA ALA A 167 -10.53 6.34 4.33
C ALA A 167 -11.05 4.99 3.80
N TYR A 168 -10.14 4.09 3.39
CA TYR A 168 -10.52 2.76 2.91
C TYR A 168 -11.20 1.90 3.98
N ILE A 169 -10.79 2.04 5.25
CA ILE A 169 -11.42 1.34 6.37
C ILE A 169 -12.85 1.86 6.60
N ARG A 170 -13.09 3.17 6.50
CA ARG A 170 -14.41 3.79 6.70
C ARG A 170 -15.42 3.47 5.60
N GLU A 171 -14.95 3.16 4.39
CA GLU A 171 -15.79 2.77 3.26
C GLU A 171 -16.29 1.31 3.35
N LYS A 172 -15.73 0.51 4.26
CA LYS A 172 -16.06 -0.92 4.45
C LYS A 172 -17.02 -1.15 5.61
#